data_AF-A0A7C5XBC2-F1
#
_entry.id   AF-A0A7C5XBC2-F1
#
_cell.length_a   1.000
_cell.length_b   1.000
_cell.length_c   1.000
_cell.angle_alpha   90.00
_cell.angle_beta   90.00
_cell.angle_gamma   90.00
#
_symmetry.space_group_name_H-M   'P 1'
#
loop_
_entity.id
_entity.type
_entity.pdbx_description
1 polymer ?
#
loop_
_entity_poly.entity_id
_entity_poly.type
_entity_poly.pdbx_seq_one_letter_code
_entity_poly.pdbx_strand_id
1 'polypeptide(L)'
;MELLKLGSLVEGIFLERLGRFVVRVSIGSSEVLAHNTNTGRLTDVLVPGRRVLLQVAGGRLGLRLVGVEDTVPGCFSLVDTLTQGRAFERSVELGLLPYLRGCTVARRNPRIGGSTYDYELSCGGRVAVVEVKSAVMRGRGGEAMYPDCPTARGRRHIEGLIELARSGVRTYLVFVAAICRPTCFRPYCGGDPAICELVPKALSAGVEVRSFSAHLDPSGTVYLDNPDLPLCLG
;
A
#
# COMPACT_ATOMS: atom_id res chain seq x y z
N MET A 1 3.82 -16.22 3.97
CA MET A 1 5.23 -16.09 4.40
C MET A 1 5.33 -14.91 5.36
N GLU A 2 6.05 -15.00 6.47
CA GLU A 2 6.27 -13.84 7.35
C GLU A 2 7.24 -12.84 6.70
N LEU A 3 6.86 -11.56 6.67
CA LEU A 3 7.72 -10.47 6.20
C LEU A 3 8.31 -9.69 7.37
N LEU A 4 7.46 -9.23 8.27
CA LEU A 4 7.84 -8.33 9.35
C LEU A 4 7.18 -8.76 10.64
N LYS A 5 7.89 -8.63 11.76
CA LYS A 5 7.30 -8.62 13.09
C LYS A 5 7.28 -7.19 13.62
N LEU A 6 6.09 -6.63 13.77
CA LEU A 6 5.91 -5.39 14.50
C LEU A 6 6.03 -5.73 15.99
N GLY A 7 6.73 -4.88 16.75
CA GLY A 7 6.82 -5.02 18.20
C GLY A 7 5.46 -4.87 18.88
N SER A 8 5.44 -4.59 20.18
CA SER A 8 4.20 -4.43 20.92
C SER A 8 3.23 -3.44 20.25
N LEU A 9 2.03 -3.95 19.93
CA LEU A 9 0.92 -3.17 19.40
C LEU A 9 -0.10 -2.93 20.51
N VAL A 10 -0.77 -1.79 20.44
CA VAL A 10 -1.87 -1.41 21.32
C VAL A 10 -3.17 -1.58 20.56
N GLU A 11 -4.06 -2.41 21.09
CA GLU A 11 -5.39 -2.59 20.52
C GLU A 11 -6.33 -1.47 20.96
N GLY A 12 -7.22 -1.05 20.07
CA GLY A 12 -8.29 -0.11 20.39
C GLY A 12 -9.48 -0.26 19.45
N ILE A 13 -10.47 0.62 19.61
CA ILE A 13 -11.66 0.70 18.78
C ILE A 13 -11.64 2.01 18.00
N PHE A 14 -11.71 1.94 16.67
CA PHE A 14 -11.80 3.13 15.84
C PHE A 14 -13.11 3.88 16.11
N LEU A 15 -13.01 5.17 16.40
CA LEU A 15 -14.17 6.03 16.66
C LEU A 15 -14.49 6.88 15.45
N GLU A 16 -13.54 7.73 15.04
CA GLU A 16 -13.72 8.59 13.88
C GLU A 16 -12.40 9.05 13.28
N ARG A 17 -12.47 9.54 12.05
CA ARG A 17 -11.36 10.16 11.35
C ARG A 17 -11.52 11.68 11.37
N LEU A 18 -10.68 12.35 12.14
CA LEU A 18 -10.72 13.81 12.33
C LEU A 18 -10.12 14.58 11.14
N GLY A 19 -9.34 13.92 10.29
CA GLY A 19 -8.77 14.50 9.09
C GLY A 19 -7.90 13.51 8.33
N ARG A 20 -7.13 14.00 7.35
CA ARG A 20 -6.29 13.14 6.51
C ARG A 20 -5.28 12.33 7.34
N PHE A 21 -4.69 12.94 8.37
CA PHE A 21 -3.56 12.39 9.13
C PHE A 21 -3.86 12.03 10.59
N VAL A 22 -5.09 12.20 11.05
CA VAL A 22 -5.45 12.00 12.46
C VAL A 22 -6.74 11.21 12.59
N VAL A 23 -6.69 10.16 13.42
CA VAL A 23 -7.86 9.35 13.82
C VAL A 23 -8.01 9.40 15.33
N ARG A 24 -9.25 9.25 15.81
CA ARG A 24 -9.58 9.07 17.22
C ARG A 24 -9.92 7.61 17.49
N VAL A 25 -9.34 7.06 18.55
CA VAL A 25 -9.42 5.63 18.91
C VAL A 25 -9.70 5.51 20.41
N SER A 26 -10.60 4.61 20.79
CA SER A 26 -10.83 4.23 22.19
C SER A 26 -9.86 3.14 22.60
N ILE A 27 -9.18 3.30 23.73
CA ILE A 27 -8.32 2.29 24.36
C ILE A 27 -8.76 2.16 25.82
N GLY A 28 -9.42 1.06 26.16
CA GLY A 28 -10.10 0.93 27.46
C GLY A 28 -11.13 2.04 27.65
N SER A 29 -11.00 2.81 28.73
CA SER A 29 -11.87 3.95 29.06
C SER A 29 -11.40 5.30 28.49
N SER A 30 -10.28 5.34 27.76
CA SER A 30 -9.66 6.57 27.29
C SER A 30 -9.78 6.72 25.77
N GLU A 31 -10.01 7.94 25.30
CA GLU A 31 -9.89 8.28 23.89
C GLU A 31 -8.51 8.88 23.61
N VAL A 32 -7.86 8.39 22.55
CA VAL A 32 -6.54 8.85 22.12
C VAL A 32 -6.57 9.25 20.65
N LEU A 33 -5.59 10.07 20.27
CA LEU A 33 -5.34 10.42 18.88
C LEU A 33 -4.19 9.58 18.34
N ALA A 34 -4.34 9.05 17.13
CA ALA A 34 -3.27 8.35 16.43
C ALA A 34 -3.02 8.94 15.04
N HIS A 35 -1.77 8.90 14.62
CA HIS A 35 -1.37 9.33 13.29
C HIS A 35 -1.81 8.31 12.24
N ASN A 36 -2.40 8.79 11.15
CA ASN A 36 -2.72 8.00 9.97
C ASN A 36 -1.82 8.41 8.80
N THR A 37 -1.04 7.47 8.29
CA THR A 37 -0.08 7.71 7.18
C THR A 37 -0.71 7.60 5.80
N ASN A 38 -1.95 7.12 5.71
CA ASN A 38 -2.62 6.86 4.45
C ASN A 38 -3.56 8.01 4.05
N THR A 39 -3.27 8.60 2.89
CA THR A 39 -3.96 9.81 2.42
C THR A 39 -5.29 9.54 1.70
N GLY A 40 -5.62 8.28 1.41
CA GLY A 40 -6.92 7.88 0.86
C GLY A 40 -8.06 8.20 1.81
N ARG A 41 -9.31 8.05 1.35
CA ARG A 41 -10.53 8.25 2.17
C ARG A 41 -10.80 7.14 3.17
N LEU A 42 -10.44 5.91 2.83
CA LEU A 42 -10.54 4.71 3.67
C LEU A 42 -11.94 4.49 4.25
N THR A 43 -13.00 4.93 3.57
CA THR A 43 -14.37 4.92 4.11
C THR A 43 -14.93 3.52 4.32
N ASP A 44 -14.45 2.54 3.56
CA ASP A 44 -14.79 1.13 3.67
C ASP A 44 -13.92 0.38 4.69
N VAL A 45 -12.79 0.96 5.09
CA VAL A 45 -11.83 0.38 6.04
C VAL A 45 -11.99 0.97 7.44
N LEU A 46 -11.97 2.30 7.56
CA LEU A 46 -12.14 3.07 8.79
C LEU A 46 -13.62 3.25 9.14
N VAL A 47 -14.25 2.15 9.56
CA VAL A 47 -15.65 2.12 9.99
C VAL A 47 -15.70 2.18 11.52
N PRO A 48 -16.46 3.13 12.13
CA PRO A 48 -16.62 3.23 13.57
C PRO A 48 -17.00 1.89 14.21
N GLY A 49 -16.38 1.58 15.35
CA GLY A 49 -16.59 0.33 16.08
C GLY A 49 -15.65 -0.82 15.69
N ARG A 50 -14.89 -0.71 14.59
CA ARG A 50 -13.89 -1.73 14.23
C ARG A 50 -12.69 -1.72 15.18
N ARG A 51 -12.16 -2.91 15.46
CA ARG A 51 -10.88 -3.04 16.17
C ARG A 51 -9.75 -2.49 15.32
N VAL A 52 -8.77 -1.88 15.97
CA VAL A 52 -7.58 -1.34 15.33
C VAL A 52 -6.34 -1.71 16.11
N LEU A 53 -5.23 -1.77 15.40
CA LEU A 53 -3.90 -1.97 15.96
C LEU A 53 -3.09 -0.69 15.79
N LEU A 54 -2.59 -0.18 16.91
CA LEU A 54 -1.74 0.99 16.99
C LEU A 54 -0.32 0.57 17.34
N GLN A 55 0.66 1.27 16.77
CA GLN A 55 2.06 1.13 17.16
C GLN A 55 2.50 2.38 17.91
N VAL A 56 3.22 2.17 19.02
CA VAL A 56 3.93 3.25 19.71
C VAL A 56 4.99 3.81 18.76
N ALA A 57 4.91 5.10 18.49
CA ALA A 57 5.79 5.79 17.54
C ALA A 57 6.23 7.13 18.12
N GLY A 58 7.36 7.65 17.63
CA GLY A 58 7.76 9.03 17.94
C GLY A 58 6.82 10.07 17.34
N GLY A 59 7.01 11.33 17.73
CA GLY A 59 6.26 12.48 17.20
C GLY A 59 5.08 12.92 18.07
N ARG A 60 4.34 13.93 17.59
CA ARG A 60 3.36 14.70 18.40
C ARG A 60 2.24 13.86 19.02
N LEU A 61 1.80 12.80 18.33
CA LEU A 61 0.67 11.97 18.77
C LEU A 61 1.09 10.72 19.56
N GLY A 62 2.36 10.31 19.52
CA GLY A 62 2.86 9.12 20.24
C GLY A 62 2.36 7.75 19.73
N LEU A 63 1.26 7.73 18.97
CA LEU A 63 0.64 6.53 18.43
C LEU A 63 0.41 6.67 16.92
N ARG A 64 0.51 5.54 16.22
CA ARG A 64 0.27 5.45 14.78
C ARG A 64 -0.66 4.29 14.48
N LEU A 65 -1.69 4.55 13.70
CA LEU A 65 -2.61 3.51 13.22
C LEU A 65 -1.89 2.63 12.21
N VAL A 66 -1.84 1.32 12.46
CA VAL A 66 -1.19 0.33 11.59
C VAL A 66 -2.19 -0.59 10.92
N GLY A 67 -3.09 -1.18 11.71
CA GLY A 67 -4.05 -2.16 11.24
C GLY A 67 -5.48 -1.77 11.58
N VAL A 68 -6.42 -2.17 10.73
CA VAL A 68 -7.86 -2.11 11.00
C VAL A 68 -8.44 -3.49 10.75
N GLU A 69 -9.27 -3.97 11.66
CA GLU A 69 -9.90 -5.29 11.55
C GLU A 69 -10.64 -5.41 10.22
N ASP A 70 -10.31 -6.46 9.47
CA ASP A 70 -10.91 -6.74 8.19
C ASP A 70 -12.27 -7.44 8.39
N THR A 71 -13.04 -7.52 7.32
CA THR A 71 -14.22 -8.38 7.25
C THR A 71 -13.91 -9.86 7.45
N VAL A 72 -12.66 -10.28 7.19
CA VAL A 72 -12.16 -11.62 7.51
C VAL A 72 -11.76 -11.70 8.99
N PRO A 73 -12.44 -12.51 9.82
CA PRO A 73 -12.15 -12.59 11.25
C PRO A 73 -10.69 -12.96 11.55
N GLY A 74 -10.11 -12.33 12.57
CA GLY A 74 -8.74 -12.60 13.01
C GLY A 74 -7.66 -12.05 12.07
N CYS A 75 -8.02 -11.16 11.14
CA CYS A 75 -7.11 -10.57 10.18
C CYS A 75 -7.33 -9.05 10.09
N PHE A 76 -6.25 -8.30 9.89
CA PHE A 76 -6.27 -6.85 9.82
C PHE A 76 -5.78 -6.37 8.44
N SER A 77 -6.55 -5.47 7.84
CA SER A 77 -6.08 -4.65 6.74
C SER A 77 -4.93 -3.76 7.23
N LEU A 78 -3.77 -3.89 6.60
CA LEU A 78 -2.58 -3.09 6.92
C LEU A 78 -2.73 -1.73 6.25
N VAL A 79 -3.23 -0.72 6.96
CA VAL A 79 -3.52 0.61 6.38
C VAL A 79 -2.32 1.55 6.35
N ASP A 80 -1.30 1.27 7.17
CA ASP A 80 -0.12 2.12 7.30
C ASP A 80 0.84 1.97 6.12
N THR A 81 0.97 3.04 5.33
CA THR A 81 1.75 3.07 4.09
C THR A 81 3.25 2.92 4.33
N LEU A 82 3.76 3.35 5.49
CA LEU A 82 5.17 3.15 5.84
C LEU A 82 5.49 1.67 6.09
N THR A 83 4.61 0.93 6.77
CA THR A 83 4.77 -0.51 6.97
C THR A 83 4.54 -1.27 5.67
N GLN A 84 3.62 -0.82 4.81
CA GLN A 84 3.50 -1.37 3.44
C GLN A 84 4.80 -1.20 2.64
N GLY A 85 5.45 -0.04 2.71
CA GLY A 85 6.76 0.19 2.09
C GLY A 85 7.85 -0.74 2.64
N ARG A 86 7.92 -0.92 3.97
CA ARG A 86 8.83 -1.90 4.60
C ARG A 86 8.54 -3.34 4.17
N ALA A 87 7.27 -3.69 3.99
CA ALA A 87 6.87 -5.03 3.53
C ALA A 87 7.31 -5.25 2.08
N PHE A 88 7.18 -4.22 1.22
CA PHE A 88 7.72 -4.24 -0.13
C PHE A 88 9.25 -4.42 -0.13
N GLU A 89 9.99 -3.60 0.62
CA GLU A 89 11.45 -3.68 0.72
C GLU A 89 11.92 -5.06 1.16
N ARG A 90 11.27 -5.62 2.20
CA ARG A 90 11.59 -6.95 2.71
C ARG A 90 11.28 -8.06 1.69
N SER A 91 10.21 -7.90 0.91
CA SER A 91 9.85 -8.84 -0.15
C SER A 91 10.86 -8.82 -1.30
N VAL A 92 11.41 -7.64 -1.63
CA VAL A 92 12.51 -7.50 -2.60
C VAL A 92 13.80 -8.11 -2.06
N GLU A 93 14.19 -7.78 -0.82
CA GLU A 93 15.39 -8.31 -0.16
C GLU A 93 15.42 -9.85 -0.13
N LEU A 94 14.29 -10.47 0.19
CA LEU A 94 14.13 -11.93 0.25
C LEU A 94 13.90 -12.58 -1.13
N GLY A 95 13.83 -11.80 -2.21
CA GLY A 95 13.56 -12.31 -3.56
C GLY A 95 12.19 -12.97 -3.74
N LEU A 96 11.21 -12.57 -2.91
CA LEU A 96 9.88 -13.19 -2.85
C LEU A 96 8.97 -12.73 -3.98
N LEU A 97 9.20 -11.53 -4.54
CA LEU A 97 8.44 -11.01 -5.68
C LEU A 97 9.07 -11.51 -6.99
N PRO A 98 8.43 -12.42 -7.77
CA PRO A 98 9.05 -13.06 -8.91
C PRO A 98 9.56 -12.07 -9.97
N TYR A 99 8.79 -11.00 -10.21
CA TYR A 99 9.11 -9.94 -11.17
C TYR A 99 10.28 -9.03 -10.74
N LEU A 100 10.70 -9.07 -9.47
CA LEU A 100 11.84 -8.33 -8.92
C LEU A 100 12.97 -9.25 -8.43
N ARG A 101 12.95 -10.54 -8.78
CA ARG A 101 14.00 -11.46 -8.35
C ARG A 101 15.38 -11.00 -8.87
N GLY A 102 16.36 -10.94 -7.96
CA GLY A 102 17.71 -10.45 -8.28
C GLY A 102 17.85 -8.93 -8.31
N CYS A 103 16.80 -8.18 -7.93
CA CYS A 103 16.87 -6.75 -7.72
C CYS A 103 17.17 -6.42 -6.24
N THR A 104 17.83 -5.29 -5.99
CA THR A 104 18.05 -4.73 -4.64
C THR A 104 17.66 -3.26 -4.60
N VAL A 105 17.23 -2.77 -3.43
CA VAL A 105 16.90 -1.35 -3.24
C VAL A 105 18.19 -0.52 -3.22
N ALA A 106 18.41 0.26 -4.28
CA ALA A 106 19.59 1.13 -4.40
C ALA A 106 19.36 2.49 -3.73
N ARG A 107 18.19 3.09 -3.95
CA ARG A 107 17.80 4.38 -3.32
C ARG A 107 16.33 4.39 -2.95
N ARG A 108 16.01 5.09 -1.85
CA ARG A 108 14.64 5.46 -1.47
C ARG A 108 14.40 6.91 -1.84
N ASN A 109 13.19 7.24 -2.26
CA ASN A 109 12.76 8.59 -2.63
C ASN A 109 13.63 9.29 -3.71
N PRO A 110 14.09 8.61 -4.79
CA PRO A 110 14.85 9.28 -5.84
C PRO A 110 14.02 10.35 -6.56
N ARG A 111 14.64 11.50 -6.85
CA ARG A 111 14.04 12.56 -7.68
C ARG A 111 14.43 12.34 -9.15
N ILE A 112 13.46 11.99 -10.00
CA ILE A 112 13.66 11.62 -11.41
C ILE A 112 12.56 12.27 -12.24
N GLY A 113 12.92 12.94 -13.35
CA GLY A 113 11.94 13.52 -14.29
C GLY A 113 10.94 14.50 -13.64
N GLY A 114 11.38 15.25 -12.62
CA GLY A 114 10.52 16.20 -11.89
C GLY A 114 9.60 15.60 -10.82
N SER A 115 9.56 14.28 -10.68
CA SER A 115 8.81 13.57 -9.63
C SER A 115 9.73 12.92 -8.60
N THR A 116 9.19 12.57 -7.44
CA THR A 116 9.86 11.74 -6.43
C THR A 116 9.14 10.40 -6.39
N TYR A 117 9.85 9.34 -6.79
CA TYR A 117 9.35 7.96 -6.76
C TYR A 117 9.76 7.28 -5.47
N ASP A 118 9.09 6.19 -5.09
CA ASP A 118 9.41 5.53 -3.83
C ASP A 118 10.78 4.85 -3.85
N TYR A 119 11.14 4.18 -4.95
CA TYR A 119 12.38 3.41 -5.03
C TYR A 119 13.09 3.48 -6.39
N GLU A 120 14.41 3.43 -6.31
CA GLU A 120 15.27 2.98 -7.41
C GLU A 120 15.88 1.64 -7.02
N LEU A 121 15.77 0.66 -7.92
CA LEU A 121 16.32 -0.67 -7.76
C LEU A 121 17.51 -0.89 -8.70
N SER A 122 18.47 -1.70 -8.26
CA SER A 122 19.52 -2.27 -9.11
C SER A 122 19.17 -3.73 -9.40
N CYS A 123 18.91 -4.06 -10.66
CA CYS A 123 18.55 -5.39 -11.13
C CYS A 123 19.64 -5.90 -12.08
N GLY A 124 20.62 -6.65 -11.56
CA GLY A 124 21.75 -7.13 -12.36
C GLY A 124 22.55 -5.99 -13.03
N GLY A 125 22.75 -4.87 -12.33
CA GLY A 125 23.46 -3.70 -12.83
C GLY A 125 22.61 -2.74 -13.69
N ARG A 126 21.34 -3.08 -13.97
CA ARG A 126 20.39 -2.18 -14.65
C ARG A 126 19.51 -1.47 -13.63
N VAL A 127 19.26 -0.19 -13.86
CA VAL A 127 18.38 0.63 -13.03
C VAL A 127 16.92 0.32 -13.33
N ALA A 128 16.11 0.22 -12.29
CA ALA A 128 14.66 0.25 -12.39
C ALA A 128 14.04 1.25 -11.41
N VAL A 129 12.97 1.93 -11.83
CA VAL A 129 12.23 2.88 -10.99
C VAL A 129 10.92 2.24 -10.55
N VAL A 130 10.59 2.34 -9.27
CA VAL A 130 9.38 1.75 -8.71
C VAL A 130 8.58 2.79 -7.95
N GLU A 131 7.27 2.82 -8.23
CA GLU A 131 6.28 3.50 -7.41
C GLU A 131 5.38 2.46 -6.74
N VAL A 132 5.19 2.60 -5.44
CA VAL A 132 4.33 1.73 -4.63
C VAL A 132 3.04 2.46 -4.27
N LYS A 133 1.90 1.79 -4.44
CA LYS A 133 0.57 2.33 -4.13
C LYS A 133 -0.18 1.43 -3.17
N SER A 134 -0.83 2.04 -2.18
CA SER A 134 -1.71 1.33 -1.25
C SER A 134 -3.03 0.97 -1.91
N ALA A 135 -3.39 -0.31 -1.95
CA ALA A 135 -4.66 -0.81 -2.48
C ALA A 135 -5.46 -1.49 -1.36
N VAL A 136 -5.96 -0.69 -0.42
CA VAL A 136 -6.71 -1.16 0.76
C VAL A 136 -8.23 -1.09 0.59
N MET A 137 -8.72 -0.52 -0.51
CA MET A 137 -10.16 -0.47 -0.76
C MET A 137 -10.65 -1.84 -1.20
N ARG A 138 -11.71 -2.36 -0.57
CA ARG A 138 -12.27 -3.67 -0.90
C ARG A 138 -13.45 -3.55 -1.87
N GLY A 139 -13.37 -4.26 -2.98
CA GLY A 139 -14.47 -4.43 -3.93
C GLY A 139 -15.48 -5.48 -3.47
N ARG A 140 -16.67 -5.49 -4.10
CA ARG A 140 -17.76 -6.41 -3.73
C ARG A 140 -17.41 -7.89 -3.98
N GLY A 141 -16.51 -8.17 -4.92
CA GLY A 141 -16.01 -9.51 -5.22
C GLY A 141 -14.75 -9.88 -4.42
N GLY A 142 -14.36 -9.08 -3.42
CA GLY A 142 -13.16 -9.28 -2.62
C GLY A 142 -11.87 -8.75 -3.27
N GLU A 143 -11.99 -7.91 -4.30
CA GLU A 143 -10.86 -7.29 -4.97
C GLU A 143 -10.19 -6.24 -4.09
N ALA A 144 -8.87 -6.10 -4.21
CA ALA A 144 -8.16 -4.93 -3.71
C ALA A 144 -8.16 -3.84 -4.78
N MET A 145 -8.44 -2.59 -4.39
CA MET A 145 -8.62 -1.51 -5.34
C MET A 145 -7.87 -0.22 -4.98
N TYR A 146 -7.56 0.55 -6.01
CA TYR A 146 -6.95 1.88 -5.93
C TYR A 146 -7.41 2.79 -7.09
N PRO A 147 -7.55 4.11 -6.89
CA PRO A 147 -7.59 4.80 -5.61
C PRO A 147 -9.02 4.87 -5.08
N ASP A 148 -9.20 5.17 -3.79
CA ASP A 148 -10.53 5.40 -3.19
C ASP A 148 -11.03 6.86 -3.33
N CYS A 149 -10.20 7.75 -3.90
CA CYS A 149 -10.53 9.14 -4.21
C CYS A 149 -9.62 9.73 -5.29
N PRO A 150 -9.99 10.88 -5.91
CA PRO A 150 -9.17 11.50 -6.94
C PRO A 150 -7.74 11.82 -6.48
N THR A 151 -6.74 11.54 -7.31
CA THR A 151 -5.33 11.65 -6.93
C THR A 151 -4.45 12.25 -8.03
N ALA A 152 -4.33 13.58 -8.04
CA ALA A 152 -3.44 14.29 -8.96
C ALA A 152 -1.97 13.85 -8.83
N ARG A 153 -1.51 13.52 -7.61
CA ARG A 153 -0.16 12.98 -7.39
C ARG A 153 0.00 11.58 -8.00
N GLY A 154 -0.99 10.71 -7.83
CA GLY A 154 -0.99 9.38 -8.43
C GLY A 154 -0.91 9.44 -9.95
N ARG A 155 -1.73 10.30 -10.58
CA ARG A 155 -1.71 10.52 -12.04
C ARG A 155 -0.33 10.93 -12.54
N ARG A 156 0.26 11.98 -11.94
CA ARG A 156 1.60 12.48 -12.31
C ARG A 156 2.70 11.42 -12.19
N HIS A 157 2.64 10.58 -11.14
CA HIS A 157 3.63 9.51 -11.00
C HIS A 157 3.46 8.46 -12.11
N ILE A 158 2.23 8.08 -12.48
CA ILE A 158 2.00 7.12 -13.57
C ILE A 158 2.44 7.69 -14.92
N GLU A 159 2.14 8.96 -15.20
CA GLU A 159 2.58 9.67 -16.40
C GLU A 159 4.12 9.72 -16.49
N GLY A 160 4.80 10.04 -15.39
CA GLY A 160 6.26 10.03 -15.37
C GLY A 160 6.87 8.63 -15.51
N LEU A 161 6.23 7.57 -14.99
CA LEU A 161 6.65 6.19 -15.27
C LEU A 161 6.48 5.83 -16.75
N ILE A 162 5.41 6.29 -17.40
CA ILE A 162 5.21 6.11 -18.85
C ILE A 162 6.33 6.77 -19.65
N GLU A 163 6.71 8.00 -19.30
CA GLU A 163 7.81 8.72 -19.96
C GLU A 163 9.15 7.99 -19.78
N LEU A 164 9.43 7.52 -18.55
CA LEU A 164 10.62 6.75 -18.25
C LEU A 164 10.66 5.42 -19.02
N ALA A 165 9.55 4.69 -19.08
CA ALA A 165 9.43 3.45 -19.85
C ALA A 165 9.73 3.66 -21.34
N ARG A 166 9.17 4.73 -21.93
CA ARG A 166 9.41 5.11 -23.33
C ARG A 166 10.87 5.49 -23.60
N SER A 167 11.58 6.00 -22.60
CA SER A 167 13.01 6.30 -22.69
C SER A 167 13.92 5.07 -22.50
N GLY A 168 13.33 3.88 -22.29
CA GLY A 168 14.05 2.62 -22.10
C GLY A 168 14.44 2.31 -20.65
N VAL A 169 13.99 3.12 -19.68
CA VAL A 169 14.18 2.84 -18.25
C VAL A 169 13.12 1.82 -17.81
N ARG A 170 13.56 0.75 -17.14
CA ARG A 170 12.64 -0.23 -16.56
C ARG A 170 11.83 0.41 -15.44
N THR A 171 10.52 0.29 -15.49
CA THR A 171 9.62 0.95 -14.53
C THR A 171 8.58 -0.02 -13.99
N TYR A 172 8.21 0.15 -12.72
CA TYR A 172 7.16 -0.62 -12.07
C TYR A 172 6.17 0.28 -11.36
N LEU A 173 4.91 -0.06 -11.51
CA LEU A 173 3.83 0.43 -10.66
C LEU A 173 3.31 -0.75 -9.84
N VAL A 174 3.64 -0.77 -8.56
CA VAL A 174 3.35 -1.89 -7.66
C VAL A 174 2.24 -1.52 -6.69
N PHE A 175 1.15 -2.28 -6.70
CA PHE A 175 0.06 -2.14 -5.75
C PHE A 175 0.22 -3.11 -4.58
N VAL A 176 0.22 -2.58 -3.36
CA VAL A 176 0.16 -3.38 -2.14
C VAL A 176 -1.30 -3.61 -1.80
N ALA A 177 -1.80 -4.80 -2.15
CA ALA A 177 -3.14 -5.25 -1.80
C ALA A 177 -3.18 -5.64 -0.31
N ALA A 178 -3.21 -4.61 0.54
CA ALA A 178 -2.96 -4.72 1.97
C ALA A 178 -4.22 -5.05 2.79
N ILE A 179 -5.09 -5.89 2.23
CA ILE A 179 -6.34 -6.40 2.83
C ILE A 179 -6.25 -7.91 2.99
N CYS A 180 -7.17 -8.50 3.75
CA CYS A 180 -7.15 -9.94 4.00
C CYS A 180 -7.70 -10.74 2.83
N ARG A 181 -6.93 -11.69 2.29
CA ARG A 181 -7.37 -12.63 1.23
C ARG A 181 -8.02 -11.92 0.01
N PRO A 182 -7.35 -10.95 -0.63
CA PRO A 182 -7.85 -10.36 -1.85
C PRO A 182 -7.85 -11.40 -2.98
N THR A 183 -8.84 -11.33 -3.86
CA THR A 183 -8.94 -12.24 -5.02
C THR A 183 -8.04 -11.80 -6.17
N CYS A 184 -8.00 -10.48 -6.42
CA CYS A 184 -7.22 -9.83 -7.47
C CYS A 184 -7.09 -8.33 -7.18
N PHE A 185 -6.30 -7.62 -7.98
CA PHE A 185 -6.23 -6.16 -7.95
C PHE A 185 -6.98 -5.52 -9.14
N ARG A 186 -7.73 -4.44 -8.89
CA ARG A 186 -8.39 -3.64 -9.94
C ARG A 186 -8.29 -2.14 -9.68
N PRO A 187 -7.98 -1.31 -10.69
CA PRO A 187 -8.20 0.13 -10.58
C PRO A 187 -9.67 0.46 -10.30
N TYR A 188 -9.93 1.39 -9.37
CA TYR A 188 -11.29 1.86 -9.06
C TYR A 188 -11.60 3.18 -9.76
N CYS A 189 -12.29 3.08 -10.89
CA CYS A 189 -12.63 4.25 -11.71
C CYS A 189 -13.58 5.23 -11.02
N GLY A 190 -14.40 4.75 -10.08
CA GLY A 190 -15.26 5.62 -9.27
C GLY A 190 -14.48 6.51 -8.30
N GLY A 191 -13.25 6.13 -7.95
CA GLY A 191 -12.35 6.95 -7.15
C GLY A 191 -11.60 7.95 -8.01
N ASP A 192 -11.06 7.50 -9.14
CA ASP A 192 -10.41 8.38 -10.11
C ASP A 192 -10.51 7.81 -11.55
N PRO A 193 -11.38 8.37 -12.41
CA PRO A 193 -11.54 7.89 -13.79
C PRO A 193 -10.24 7.95 -14.60
N ALA A 194 -9.39 8.95 -14.36
CA ALA A 194 -8.13 9.10 -15.09
C ALA A 194 -7.14 7.98 -14.79
N ILE A 195 -7.18 7.37 -13.58
CA ILE A 195 -6.33 6.22 -13.27
C ILE A 195 -6.71 5.01 -14.12
N CYS A 196 -8.00 4.80 -14.40
CA CYS A 196 -8.45 3.71 -15.26
C CYS A 196 -8.03 3.87 -16.72
N GLU A 197 -7.77 5.09 -17.17
CA GLU A 197 -7.16 5.32 -18.49
C GLU A 197 -5.63 5.20 -18.45
N LEU A 198 -5.01 5.69 -17.37
CA LEU A 198 -3.55 5.75 -17.26
C LEU A 198 -2.92 4.38 -17.04
N VAL A 199 -3.57 3.46 -16.31
CA VAL A 199 -3.01 2.11 -16.07
C VAL A 199 -2.87 1.30 -17.37
N PRO A 200 -3.88 1.21 -18.25
CA PRO A 200 -3.70 0.61 -19.58
C PRO A 200 -2.63 1.31 -20.42
N LYS A 201 -2.59 2.65 -20.41
CA LYS A 201 -1.55 3.42 -21.11
C LYS A 201 -0.14 3.09 -20.58
N ALA A 202 0.00 2.88 -19.27
CA ALA A 202 1.24 2.47 -18.62
C ALA A 202 1.70 1.09 -19.10
N LEU A 203 0.79 0.11 -19.10
CA LEU A 203 1.06 -1.23 -19.64
C LEU A 203 1.52 -1.16 -21.10
N SER A 204 0.79 -0.43 -21.96
CA SER A 204 1.15 -0.27 -23.39
C SER A 204 2.48 0.46 -23.60
N ALA A 205 2.89 1.31 -22.67
CA ALA A 205 4.17 2.03 -22.74
C ALA A 205 5.37 1.22 -22.20
N GLY A 206 5.14 0.01 -21.67
CA GLY A 206 6.18 -0.85 -21.11
C GLY A 206 6.40 -0.71 -19.60
N VAL A 207 5.50 -0.03 -18.88
CA VAL A 207 5.50 -0.03 -17.40
C VAL A 207 5.01 -1.38 -16.90
N GLU A 208 5.77 -2.02 -16.01
CA GLU A 208 5.36 -3.26 -15.36
C GLU A 208 4.35 -2.95 -14.23
N VAL A 209 3.06 -3.13 -14.52
CA VAL A 209 2.01 -3.00 -13.50
C VAL A 209 1.86 -4.34 -12.78
N ARG A 210 2.09 -4.33 -11.46
CA ARG A 210 2.10 -5.54 -10.61
C ARG A 210 1.35 -5.28 -9.31
N SER A 211 1.00 -6.36 -8.63
CA SER A 211 0.49 -6.27 -7.26
C SER A 211 0.93 -7.47 -6.42
N PHE A 212 1.00 -7.29 -5.11
CA PHE A 212 1.18 -8.39 -4.17
C PHE A 212 0.25 -8.16 -2.98
N SER A 213 -0.17 -9.23 -2.32
CA SER A 213 -1.05 -9.13 -1.16
C SER A 213 -0.33 -9.44 0.13
N ALA A 214 -0.64 -8.63 1.14
CA ALA A 214 -0.12 -8.80 2.48
C ALA A 214 -1.17 -8.40 3.51
N HIS A 215 -1.17 -9.06 4.66
CA HIS A 215 -2.05 -8.71 5.77
C HIS A 215 -1.28 -8.63 7.09
N LEU A 216 -1.93 -8.04 8.09
CA LEU A 216 -1.45 -7.98 9.46
C LEU A 216 -2.29 -8.92 10.32
N ASP A 217 -1.65 -9.70 11.19
CA ASP A 217 -2.35 -10.50 12.19
C ASP A 217 -2.46 -9.73 13.54
N PRO A 218 -3.27 -10.24 14.49
CA PRO A 218 -3.42 -9.61 15.82
C PRO A 218 -2.11 -9.59 16.62
N SER A 219 -1.16 -10.47 16.32
CA SER A 219 0.12 -10.56 17.02
C SER A 219 1.15 -9.55 16.51
N GLY A 220 0.81 -8.76 15.49
CA GLY A 220 1.70 -7.78 14.88
C GLY A 220 2.59 -8.33 13.78
N THR A 221 2.37 -9.55 13.31
CA THR A 221 3.09 -10.12 12.18
C THR A 221 2.46 -9.69 10.86
N VAL A 222 3.28 -9.18 9.94
CA VAL A 222 2.89 -8.91 8.55
C VAL A 222 3.25 -10.13 7.71
N TYR A 223 2.25 -10.70 7.04
CA TYR A 223 2.41 -11.84 6.15
C TYR A 223 2.29 -11.42 4.69
N LEU A 224 3.15 -11.99 3.85
CA LEU A 224 2.95 -12.07 2.40
C LEU A 224 2.01 -13.24 2.09
N ASP A 225 0.88 -12.95 1.46
CA ASP A 225 -0.13 -13.93 1.08
C ASP A 225 0.06 -14.41 -0.36
N ASN A 226 0.19 -13.46 -1.29
CA ASN A 226 0.41 -13.73 -2.71
C ASN A 226 1.51 -12.78 -3.24
N PRO A 227 2.64 -13.32 -3.73
CA PRO A 227 3.76 -12.50 -4.22
C PRO A 227 3.51 -11.84 -5.58
N ASP A 228 2.51 -12.27 -6.34
CA ASP A 228 2.15 -11.73 -7.65
C ASP A 228 0.63 -11.86 -7.84
N LEU A 229 -0.11 -11.04 -7.08
CA LEU A 229 -1.57 -11.03 -7.12
C LEU A 229 -2.01 -10.57 -8.52
N PRO A 230 -2.88 -11.34 -9.20
CA PRO A 230 -3.26 -11.03 -10.57
C PRO A 230 -4.09 -9.75 -10.65
N LEU A 231 -4.01 -9.07 -11.79
CA LEU A 231 -5.02 -8.09 -12.16
C LEU A 231 -6.34 -8.81 -12.36
N CYS A 232 -7.45 -8.22 -11.92
CA CYS A 232 -8.77 -8.81 -12.15
C CYS A 232 -9.01 -8.92 -13.66
N LEU A 233 -9.31 -10.13 -14.13
CA LEU A 233 -9.75 -10.36 -15.50
C LEU A 233 -11.10 -9.66 -15.67
N GLY A 234 -11.19 -8.78 -16.67
CA GLY A 234 -12.45 -8.17 -17.09
C GLY A 234 -13.33 -9.15 -17.85
#